data_AF-B9BQG7-F1
#
_entry.id   AF-B9BQG7-F1
#
_cell.length_a   1.000
_cell.length_b   1.000
_cell.length_c   1.000
_cell.angle_alpha   90.00
_cell.angle_beta   90.00
_cell.angle_gamma   90.00
#
_symmetry.space_group_name_H-M   'P 1'
#
loop_
_entity.id
_entity.type
_entity.pdbx_description
1 polymer ?
#
loop_
_entity_poly.entity_id
_entity_poly.type
_entity_poly.pdbx_seq_one_letter_code
_entity_poly.pdbx_strand_id
1 'polypeptide(L)'
;MNEGRWREEQARGRRAAEILEDEVLISALNEVEEEAISDWRSGDDPQSTVALNAWHRLQALEAIKVKLRSIVDTGLMAAQSLENAKNGTARTPPQER
;
A
#
# COMPACT_ATOMS: atom_id res chain seq x y z
N MET A 1 -22.38 12.78 -4.07
CA MET A 1 -21.41 11.80 -4.63
C MET A 1 -20.10 12.56 -4.83
N ASN A 2 -19.03 12.27 -4.08
CA ASN A 2 -17.83 13.12 -4.07
C ASN A 2 -16.77 12.60 -5.05
N GLU A 3 -17.00 12.84 -6.35
CA GLU A 3 -16.10 12.43 -7.44
C GLU A 3 -14.66 12.93 -7.24
N GLY A 4 -14.49 14.12 -6.65
CA GLY A 4 -13.18 14.68 -6.30
C GLY A 4 -12.39 13.75 -5.37
N ARG A 5 -13.03 13.27 -4.30
CA ARG A 5 -12.42 12.30 -3.37
C ARG A 5 -11.99 11.02 -4.08
N TRP A 6 -12.79 10.48 -5.00
CA TRP A 6 -12.40 9.27 -5.72
C TRP A 6 -11.22 9.49 -6.66
N ARG A 7 -11.11 10.67 -7.26
CA ARG A 7 -9.94 11.02 -8.10
C ARG A 7 -8.67 11.13 -7.27
N GLU A 8 -8.77 11.72 -6.07
CA GLU A 8 -7.65 11.78 -5.12
C GLU A 8 -7.19 10.39 -4.69
N GLU A 9 -8.11 9.53 -4.26
CA GLU A 9 -7.77 8.17 -3.83
C GLU A 9 -7.23 7.31 -4.99
N GLN A 10 -7.78 7.46 -6.20
CA GLN A 10 -7.23 6.80 -7.39
C GLN A 10 -5.79 7.24 -7.66
N ALA A 11 -5.51 8.55 -7.62
CA ALA A 11 -4.16 9.07 -7.84
C ALA A 11 -3.19 8.59 -6.76
N ARG A 12 -3.64 8.57 -5.50
CA ARG A 12 -2.86 8.07 -4.37
C ARG A 12 -2.56 6.57 -4.49
N GLY A 13 -3.53 5.77 -4.91
CA GLY A 13 -3.35 4.34 -5.15
C GLY A 13 -2.36 4.05 -6.28
N ARG A 14 -2.41 4.80 -7.39
CA ARG A 14 -1.39 4.68 -8.47
C ARG A 14 0.01 4.95 -7.94
N ARG A 15 0.19 6.04 -7.20
CA ARG A 15 1.50 6.38 -6.62
C ARG A 15 1.99 5.32 -5.62
N ALA A 16 1.08 4.74 -4.82
CA ALA A 16 1.46 3.66 -3.92
C ALA A 16 1.86 2.37 -4.68
N ALA A 17 1.25 2.10 -5.83
CA ALA A 17 1.65 0.99 -6.69
C ALA A 17 3.05 1.23 -7.29
N GLU A 18 3.32 2.44 -7.79
CA GLU A 18 4.65 2.85 -8.28
C GLU A 18 5.73 2.66 -7.19
N ILE A 19 5.44 3.07 -5.96
CA ILE A 19 6.35 2.89 -4.81
C ILE A 19 6.60 1.40 -4.53
N LEU A 20 5.59 0.54 -4.66
CA LEU A 20 5.74 -0.91 -4.42
C LEU A 20 6.50 -1.63 -5.56
N GLU A 21 6.67 -0.98 -6.71
CA GLU A 21 7.40 -1.50 -7.86
C GLU A 21 8.79 -0.84 -8.02
N ASP A 22 9.12 0.14 -7.17
CA ASP A 22 10.41 0.84 -7.19
C ASP A 22 11.54 -0.07 -6.70
N GLU A 23 12.42 -0.47 -7.63
CA GLU A 23 13.51 -1.40 -7.38
C GLU A 23 14.51 -0.89 -6.32
N VAL A 24 14.76 0.42 -6.26
CA VAL A 24 15.69 1.02 -5.31
C VAL A 24 15.11 0.96 -3.90
N LEU A 25 13.83 1.30 -3.75
CA LEU A 25 13.15 1.19 -2.46
C LEU A 25 13.04 -0.27 -2.03
N ILE A 26 12.70 -1.19 -2.94
CA ILE A 26 12.63 -2.62 -2.64
C ILE A 26 13.99 -3.12 -2.13
N SER A 27 15.08 -2.78 -2.81
CA SER A 27 16.45 -3.15 -2.38
C SER A 27 16.74 -2.62 -0.98
N ALA A 28 16.47 -1.34 -0.73
CA ALA A 28 16.71 -0.73 0.58
C ALA A 28 15.89 -1.37 1.70
N LEU A 29 14.62 -1.71 1.45
CA LEU A 29 13.78 -2.41 2.44
C LEU A 29 14.29 -3.83 2.71
N ASN A 30 14.77 -4.54 1.69
CA ASN A 30 15.35 -5.87 1.83
C ASN A 30 16.65 -5.84 2.64
N GLU A 31 17.53 -4.85 2.39
CA GLU A 31 18.76 -4.68 3.18
C GLU A 31 18.46 -4.46 4.67
N VAL A 32 17.48 -3.60 4.99
CA VAL A 32 17.06 -3.38 6.39
C VAL A 32 16.43 -4.64 7.00
N GLU A 33 15.70 -5.42 6.22
CA GLU A 33 15.13 -6.69 6.66
C GLU A 33 16.22 -7.72 6.98
N GLU A 34 17.22 -7.85 6.11
CA GLU A 34 18.37 -8.74 6.30
C GLU A 34 19.22 -8.34 7.52
N GLU A 35 19.50 -7.05 7.69
CA GLU A 35 20.19 -6.52 8.86
C GLU A 35 19.43 -6.84 10.16
N ALA A 36 18.10 -6.64 10.17
CA ALA A 36 17.29 -6.96 11.33
C ALA A 36 17.28 -8.47 11.63
N ILE A 37 17.19 -9.34 10.62
CA ILE A 37 17.28 -10.79 10.81
C ILE A 37 18.66 -11.19 11.35
N SER A 38 19.73 -10.58 10.84
CA SER A 38 21.09 -10.82 11.31
C SER A 38 21.25 -10.45 12.78
N ASP A 39 20.82 -9.25 13.17
CA ASP A 39 20.83 -8.78 14.56
C ASP A 39 20.03 -9.70 15.48
N TRP A 40 18.84 -10.14 15.04
CA TRP A 40 18.01 -11.05 15.81
C TRP A 40 18.67 -12.41 16.03
N ARG A 41 19.40 -12.93 15.04
CA ARG A 41 20.15 -14.20 15.13
C ARG A 41 21.46 -14.10 15.90
N SER A 42 22.00 -12.90 16.08
CA SER A 42 23.30 -12.69 16.73
C SER A 42 23.26 -12.83 18.26
N GLY A 43 22.08 -12.73 18.87
CA GLY A 43 21.91 -12.80 20.32
C GLY A 43 21.45 -14.17 20.81
N ASP A 44 22.00 -14.61 21.95
CA ASP A 44 21.55 -15.82 22.65
C ASP A 44 20.25 -15.61 23.45
N ASP A 45 19.92 -14.35 23.76
CA ASP A 45 18.73 -13.97 24.53
C ASP A 45 17.70 -13.24 23.65
N PRO A 46 16.53 -13.87 23.38
CA PRO A 46 15.42 -13.26 22.65
C PRO A 46 14.81 -12.02 23.33
N GLN A 47 15.06 -11.81 24.63
CA GLN A 47 14.61 -10.63 25.37
C GLN A 47 15.67 -9.53 25.45
N SER A 48 16.85 -9.75 24.85
CA SER A 48 17.87 -8.71 24.76
C SER A 48 17.34 -7.50 24.00
N THR A 49 17.85 -6.31 24.34
CA THR A 49 17.51 -5.07 23.63
C THR A 49 17.79 -5.15 22.13
N VAL A 50 18.83 -5.88 21.73
CA VAL A 50 19.18 -6.12 20.32
C VAL A 50 18.08 -6.93 19.62
N ALA A 51 17.69 -8.07 20.18
CA ALA A 51 16.64 -8.92 19.61
C ALA A 51 15.28 -8.20 19.52
N LEU A 52 14.91 -7.43 20.56
CA LEU A 52 13.67 -6.66 20.57
C LEU A 52 13.68 -5.53 19.53
N ASN A 53 14.80 -4.82 19.38
CA ASN A 53 14.93 -3.77 18.37
C ASN A 53 14.86 -4.33 16.95
N ALA A 54 15.52 -5.46 16.71
CA ALA A 54 15.42 -6.19 15.45
C ALA A 54 13.98 -6.60 15.14
N TRP A 55 13.27 -7.16 16.13
CA TRP A 55 11.87 -7.52 15.98
C TRP A 55 10.99 -6.31 15.63
N HIS A 56 11.15 -5.19 16.34
CA HIS A 56 10.38 -3.97 16.05
C HIS A 56 10.65 -3.41 14.65
N ARG A 57 11.88 -3.51 14.14
CA ARG A 57 12.20 -3.12 12.76
C ARG A 57 11.46 -3.99 11.74
N LEU A 58 11.44 -5.30 11.93
CA LEU A 58 10.69 -6.22 11.07
C LEU A 58 9.18 -5.92 11.08
N GLN A 59 8.62 -5.67 12.26
CA GLN A 59 7.20 -5.28 12.39
C GLN A 59 6.90 -3.96 11.68
N ALA A 60 7.79 -2.97 11.77
CA ALA A 60 7.63 -1.70 11.09
C ALA A 60 7.68 -1.84 9.56
N LEU A 61 8.63 -2.63 9.03
CA LEU A 61 8.72 -2.92 7.61
C LEU A 61 7.43 -3.57 7.08
N GLU A 62 6.93 -4.59 7.79
CA GLU A 62 5.68 -5.26 7.40
C GLU A 62 4.49 -4.30 7.47
N ALA A 63 4.40 -3.47 8.51
CA ALA A 63 3.35 -2.47 8.62
C ALA A 63 3.36 -1.45 7.47
N ILE A 64 4.54 -1.05 6.98
CA ILE A 64 4.70 -0.18 5.82
C ILE A 64 4.20 -0.89 4.55
N LYS A 65 4.64 -2.14 4.31
CA LYS A 65 4.21 -2.95 3.16
C LYS A 65 2.67 -3.11 3.13
N VAL A 66 2.07 -3.48 4.26
CA VAL A 66 0.62 -3.60 4.43
C VAL A 66 -0.08 -2.26 4.18
N LYS A 67 0.46 -1.15 4.71
CA LYS A 67 -0.17 0.17 4.52
C LYS A 67 -0.15 0.63 3.07
N LEU A 68 0.96 0.41 2.35
CA LEU A 68 1.06 0.71 0.93
C LEU A 68 0.06 -0.11 0.12
N ARG A 69 -0.06 -1.42 0.39
CA ARG A 69 -1.05 -2.28 -0.26
C ARG A 69 -2.47 -1.78 -0.04
N SER A 70 -2.82 -1.43 1.20
CA SER A 70 -4.14 -0.87 1.53
C SER A 70 -4.45 0.43 0.76
N ILE A 71 -3.44 1.27 0.51
CA ILE A 71 -3.60 2.50 -0.29
C ILE A 71 -3.85 2.13 -1.76
N VAL A 72 -3.15 1.13 -2.31
CA VAL A 72 -3.40 0.62 -3.66
C VAL A 72 -4.84 0.12 -3.79
N ASP A 73 -5.28 -0.74 -2.87
CA ASP A 73 -6.63 -1.32 -2.89
C ASP A 73 -7.70 -0.22 -2.85
N THR A 74 -7.51 0.79 -2.00
CA THR A 74 -8.40 1.95 -1.89
C THR A 74 -8.48 2.71 -3.23
N GLY A 75 -7.35 2.90 -3.90
CA GLY A 75 -7.31 3.56 -5.22
C GLY A 75 -7.95 2.74 -6.34
N LEU A 76 -7.83 1.41 -6.31
CA LEU A 76 -8.52 0.52 -7.25
C LEU A 76 -10.04 0.60 -7.08
N MET A 77 -10.53 0.56 -5.84
CA MET A 77 -11.96 0.74 -5.54
C MET A 77 -12.47 2.12 -5.99
N ALA A 78 -11.66 3.17 -5.81
CA ALA A 78 -11.99 4.51 -6.27
C ALA A 78 -12.04 4.60 -7.80
N ALA A 79 -11.12 3.94 -8.51
CA ALA A 79 -11.13 3.83 -9.97
C ALA A 79 -12.41 3.16 -10.47
N GLN A 80 -12.80 2.04 -9.86
CA GLN A 80 -14.04 1.33 -10.19
C GLN A 80 -15.27 2.20 -9.94
N SER A 81 -15.27 2.98 -8.84
CA SER A 81 -16.38 3.89 -8.51
C SER A 81 -16.54 5.01 -9.55
N LEU A 82 -15.42 5.55 -10.04
CA LEU A 82 -15.41 6.55 -11.12
C LEU A 82 -15.93 5.96 -12.44
N GLU A 83 -15.53 4.74 -12.77
CA GLU A 83 -16.02 4.05 -13.97
C GLU A 83 -17.53 3.79 -13.89
N ASN A 84 -18.02 3.31 -12.75
CA ASN A 84 -19.43 3.07 -12.51
C ASN A 84 -20.26 4.37 -12.62
N ALA A 85 -19.74 5.50 -12.13
CA ALA A 85 -20.39 6.80 -12.26
C ALA A 85 -20.50 7.26 -13.72
N LYS A 86 -19.44 7.05 -14.53
CA LYS A 86 -19.46 7.33 -15.98
C LYS A 86 -20.46 6.44 -16.72
N ASN A 87 -20.50 5.15 -16.40
CA ASN A 87 -21.37 4.19 -17.09
C ASN A 87 -22.83 4.28 -16.64
N GLY A 88 -23.08 4.69 -15.39
CA GLY A 88 -24.43 4.94 -14.86
C GLY A 88 -25.09 6.18 -15.45
N THR A 89 -24.31 7.17 -15.86
CA THR A 89 -24.81 8.40 -16.53
C THR A 89 -25.09 8.17 -18.02
N ALA A 90 -24.47 7.18 -18.66
CA ALA A 90 -24.67 6.84 -20.08
C ALA A 90 -25.98 6.07 -20.39
N ARG A 91 -26.72 5.60 -19.39
CA ARG A 91 -27.94 4.76 -19.57
C ARG A 91 -29.26 5.54 -19.43
N THR A 92 -29.34 6.78 -19.91
CA THR A 92 -30.66 7.45 -20.02
C THR A 92 -31.49 6.72 -21.07
N PRO A 93 -32.69 6.19 -20.75
CA PRO A 93 -33.54 5.50 -21.72
C PRO A 93 -33.96 6.47 -22.83
N PRO A 94 -34.24 5.98 -24.06
CA PRO A 94 -34.84 6.81 -25.09
C PRO A 94 -36.14 7.39 -24.54
N GLN A 95 -36.31 8.72 -24.61
CA GLN A 95 -37.62 9.31 -24.41
C GLN A 95 -38.50 8.86 -25.58
N GLU A 96 -39.40 7.91 -25.31
CA GLU A 96 -40.47 7.54 -26.22
C GLU A 96 -41.26 8.81 -26.55
N ARG A 97 -41.33 9.15 -27.85
CA ARG A 97 -42.14 10.24 -28.41
C ARG A 97 -43.40 9.67 -29.03
#